data_AF-A0A8S2SUL7-F1
#
_entry.id   AF-A0A8S2SUL7-F1
#
_cell.length_a   1.000
_cell.length_b   1.000
_cell.length_c   1.000
_cell.angle_alpha   90.00
_cell.angle_beta   90.00
_cell.angle_gamma   90.00
#
_symmetry.space_group_name_H-M   'P 1'
#
loop_
_entity.id
_entity.type
_entity.pdbx_description
1 polymer ?
#
loop_
_entity_poly.entity_id
_entity_poly.type
_entity_poly.pdbx_seq_one_letter_code
_entity_poly.pdbx_strand_id
1 'polypeptide(L)'
;MKSKDLQKLVFCKYEQGDGPTKIFRDLNGFVGLCTVNRWCKMIRGTGSIQLSTSPGAPRLARTIALEFGSKIFGEHGIFQQDGAKPHVHHLTQEWCQDKFSSFIDKDHWPPNSPDLNPLDYSMWDEFAIAINWKTVISKTTLIEELKRAVKEIRQDVILQSCSSWTIRLQRVLKNDGCYLNK
;
A
#
# COMPACT_ATOMS: atom_id res chain seq x y z
N MET A 1 15.76 -18.23 6.77
CA MET A 1 15.13 -19.19 5.84
C MET A 1 14.11 -18.45 5.00
N LYS A 2 14.06 -18.66 3.67
CA LYS A 2 13.12 -17.90 2.82
C LYS A 2 11.68 -18.39 3.08
N SER A 3 10.68 -17.53 2.85
CA SER A 3 9.26 -17.84 3.11
C SER A 3 8.79 -19.13 2.42
N LYS A 4 9.25 -19.39 1.18
CA LYS A 4 8.94 -20.62 0.44
C LYS A 4 9.51 -21.89 1.09
N ASP A 5 10.69 -21.80 1.70
CA ASP A 5 11.33 -22.94 2.36
C ASP A 5 10.59 -23.29 3.66
N LEU A 6 10.15 -22.27 4.40
CA LEU A 6 9.29 -22.43 5.58
C LEU A 6 7.95 -23.08 5.24
N GLN A 7 7.32 -22.69 4.13
CA GLN A 7 6.07 -23.30 3.66
C GLN A 7 6.25 -24.77 3.31
N LYS A 8 7.30 -25.13 2.55
CA LYS A 8 7.62 -26.52 2.23
C LYS A 8 7.85 -27.36 3.48
N LEU A 9 8.57 -26.80 4.45
CA LEU A 9 8.85 -27.49 5.71
C LEU A 9 7.57 -27.73 6.53
N VAL A 10 6.67 -26.74 6.62
CA VAL A 10 5.36 -26.91 7.27
C VAL A 10 4.51 -27.96 6.55
N PHE A 11 4.49 -27.94 5.23
CA PHE A 11 3.77 -28.92 4.42
C PHE A 11 4.25 -30.34 4.71
N CYS A 12 5.57 -30.59 4.62
CA CYS A 12 6.15 -31.89 4.90
C CYS A 12 5.83 -32.39 6.32
N LYS A 13 5.92 -31.52 7.34
CA LYS A 13 5.60 -31.92 8.72
C LYS A 13 4.11 -32.23 8.92
N TYR A 14 3.23 -31.47 8.29
CA TYR A 14 1.79 -31.74 8.35
C TYR A 14 1.44 -33.09 7.70
N GLU A 15 2.03 -33.41 6.54
CA GLU A 15 1.85 -34.71 5.88
C GLU A 15 2.40 -35.88 6.70
N GLN A 16 3.40 -35.64 7.55
CA GLN A 16 3.91 -36.61 8.53
C GLN A 16 2.99 -36.79 9.75
N GLY A 17 1.86 -36.07 9.81
CA GLY A 17 0.87 -36.16 10.89
C GLY A 17 1.13 -35.21 12.06
N ASP A 18 2.08 -34.27 11.95
CA ASP A 18 2.36 -33.32 13.03
C ASP A 18 1.22 -32.30 13.17
N GLY A 19 0.73 -32.14 14.40
CA GLY A 19 -0.24 -31.10 14.73
C GLY A 19 0.38 -29.68 14.70
N PRO A 20 -0.43 -28.62 14.49
CA PRO A 20 0.06 -27.25 14.37
C PRO A 20 0.95 -26.78 15.53
N THR A 21 0.63 -27.18 16.76
CA THR A 21 1.42 -26.82 17.95
C THR A 21 2.81 -27.45 17.93
N LYS A 22 2.94 -28.69 17.43
CA LYS A 22 4.23 -29.37 17.31
C LYS A 22 5.06 -28.71 16.21
N ILE A 23 4.47 -28.48 15.04
CA ILE A 23 5.11 -27.77 13.92
C ILE A 23 5.60 -26.38 14.37
N PHE A 24 4.78 -25.63 15.11
CA PHE A 24 5.17 -24.32 15.65
C PHE A 24 6.39 -24.39 16.58
N ARG A 25 6.43 -25.36 17.49
CA ARG A 25 7.59 -25.57 18.40
C ARG A 25 8.85 -25.93 17.61
N ASP A 26 8.72 -26.82 16.62
CA ASP A 26 9.85 -27.25 15.78
C ASP A 26 10.41 -26.11 14.92
N LEU A 27 9.56 -25.13 14.57
CA LEU A 27 9.97 -23.92 13.86
C LEU A 27 10.52 -22.82 14.77
N ASN A 28 10.63 -23.05 16.09
CA ASN A 28 11.35 -22.22 17.06
C ASN A 28 11.22 -20.68 16.86
N GLY A 29 10.00 -20.19 16.62
CA GLY A 29 9.74 -18.76 16.46
C GLY A 29 10.02 -18.15 15.07
N PHE A 30 10.49 -18.93 14.09
CA PHE A 30 10.61 -18.46 12.69
C PHE A 30 9.24 -18.09 12.08
N VAL A 31 8.16 -18.70 12.56
CA VAL A 31 6.78 -18.46 12.12
C VAL A 31 5.86 -18.52 13.33
N GLY A 32 4.94 -17.56 13.45
CA GLY A 32 3.96 -17.53 14.55
C GLY A 32 2.93 -18.66 14.45
N LEU A 33 2.43 -19.13 15.60
CA LEU A 33 1.43 -20.20 15.69
C LEU A 33 0.17 -19.92 14.87
N CYS A 34 -0.29 -18.67 14.81
CA CYS A 34 -1.43 -18.27 13.98
C CYS A 34 -1.19 -18.55 12.48
N THR A 35 0.03 -18.30 11.99
CA THR A 35 0.41 -18.57 10.61
C THR A 35 0.50 -20.06 10.34
N VAL A 36 1.08 -20.84 11.26
CA VAL A 36 1.12 -22.30 11.17
C VAL A 36 -0.31 -22.89 11.11
N ASN A 37 -1.20 -22.45 12.00
CA ASN A 37 -2.60 -22.86 12.00
C ASN A 37 -3.31 -22.54 10.67
N ARG A 38 -3.08 -21.34 10.13
CA ARG A 38 -3.62 -20.94 8.83
C ARG A 38 -3.14 -21.85 7.71
N TRP A 39 -1.84 -22.16 7.66
CA TRP A 39 -1.28 -23.04 6.64
C TRP A 39 -1.78 -24.47 6.78
N CYS A 40 -1.82 -25.04 7.98
CA CYS A 40 -2.40 -26.37 8.21
C CYS A 40 -3.87 -26.45 7.76
N LYS A 41 -4.66 -25.39 7.98
CA LYS A 41 -6.03 -25.31 7.47
C LYS A 41 -6.10 -25.29 5.95
N MET A 42 -5.17 -24.58 5.28
CA MET A 42 -5.06 -24.58 3.82
C MET A 42 -4.71 -25.97 3.29
N ILE A 43 -3.70 -26.62 3.87
CA ILE A 43 -3.30 -27.98 3.47
C ILE A 43 -4.48 -28.95 3.59
N ARG A 44 -5.22 -28.88 4.70
CA ARG A 44 -6.43 -29.69 4.90
C ARG A 44 -7.51 -29.46 3.84
N GLY A 45 -7.68 -28.21 3.40
CA GLY A 45 -8.72 -27.85 2.44
C GLY A 45 -8.34 -28.07 0.98
N THR A 46 -7.09 -27.76 0.60
CA THR A 46 -6.63 -27.66 -0.79
C THR A 46 -5.42 -28.53 -1.11
N GLY A 47 -4.95 -29.35 -0.17
CA GLY A 47 -3.79 -30.23 -0.35
C GLY A 47 -2.47 -29.49 -0.55
N SER A 48 -2.43 -28.18 -0.32
CA SER A 48 -1.24 -27.35 -0.56
C SER A 48 -1.36 -26.01 0.16
N ILE A 49 -0.21 -25.40 0.48
CA ILE A 49 -0.17 -24.02 0.97
C ILE A 49 -0.20 -23.09 -0.26
N GLN A 50 -1.38 -22.88 -0.83
CA GLN A 50 -1.56 -21.88 -1.87
C GLN A 50 -1.75 -20.50 -1.24
N LEU A 51 -0.66 -19.73 -1.17
CA LEU A 51 -0.74 -18.29 -0.91
C LEU A 51 -1.17 -17.51 -2.15
N SER A 52 -1.23 -18.15 -3.33
CA SER A 52 -2.00 -17.65 -4.44
C SER A 52 -3.48 -17.75 -4.09
N THR A 53 -3.96 -16.81 -3.29
CA THR A 53 -5.30 -16.32 -3.54
C THR A 53 -5.40 -16.09 -5.04
N SER A 54 -6.27 -16.81 -5.75
CA SER A 54 -6.82 -16.29 -7.01
C SER A 54 -7.14 -14.83 -6.74
N PRO A 55 -6.54 -13.87 -7.47
CA PRO A 55 -6.74 -12.49 -7.15
C PRO A 55 -8.12 -12.08 -7.67
N GLY A 56 -9.16 -12.35 -6.89
CA GLY A 56 -9.82 -11.19 -6.31
C GLY A 56 -8.79 -10.52 -5.42
N ALA A 57 -7.78 -9.86 -6.01
CA ALA A 57 -6.76 -9.16 -5.27
C ALA A 57 -7.56 -8.25 -4.34
N PRO A 58 -7.28 -8.23 -3.03
CA PRO A 58 -7.95 -7.27 -2.18
C PRO A 58 -7.81 -5.92 -2.91
N ARG A 59 -8.95 -5.25 -3.18
CA ARG A 59 -9.00 -3.94 -3.83
C ARG A 59 -8.43 -2.92 -2.85
N LEU A 60 -7.15 -3.08 -2.56
CA LEU A 60 -6.33 -2.15 -1.82
C LEU A 60 -5.96 -1.04 -2.78
N ALA A 61 -5.76 0.15 -2.22
CA ALA A 61 -5.32 1.31 -3.00
C ALA A 61 -4.11 0.97 -3.89
N ARG A 62 -3.18 0.13 -3.42
CA ARG A 62 -2.01 -0.34 -4.19
C ARG A 62 -2.36 -1.15 -5.45
N THR A 63 -3.32 -2.07 -5.38
CA THR A 63 -3.73 -2.87 -6.54
C THR A 63 -4.41 -1.99 -7.60
N ILE A 64 -5.25 -1.05 -7.15
CA ILE A 64 -5.91 -0.08 -8.03
C ILE A 64 -4.86 0.85 -8.64
N ALA A 65 -3.93 1.36 -7.85
CA ALA A 65 -2.84 2.20 -8.32
C ALA A 65 -1.96 1.48 -9.36
N LEU A 66 -1.69 0.18 -9.18
CA LEU A 66 -0.98 -0.63 -10.16
C LEU A 66 -1.76 -0.74 -11.48
N GLU A 67 -3.05 -1.11 -11.42
CA GLU A 67 -3.87 -1.28 -12.62
C GLU A 67 -4.00 0.02 -13.43
N PHE A 68 -4.38 1.11 -12.76
CA PHE A 68 -4.58 2.40 -13.42
C PHE A 68 -3.27 3.10 -13.76
N GLY A 69 -2.30 3.07 -12.84
CA GLY A 69 -1.00 3.69 -13.01
C GLY A 69 -0.22 3.08 -14.17
N SER A 70 -0.15 1.76 -14.26
CA SER A 70 0.50 1.08 -15.39
C SER A 70 -0.20 1.36 -16.71
N LYS A 71 -1.53 1.50 -16.72
CA LYS A 71 -2.29 1.86 -17.92
C LYS A 71 -2.02 3.29 -18.41
N ILE A 72 -1.88 4.24 -17.48
CA ILE A 72 -1.72 5.66 -17.81
C ILE A 72 -0.26 6.02 -18.08
N PHE A 73 0.65 5.54 -17.24
CA PHE A 73 2.05 5.97 -17.23
C PHE A 73 3.02 4.91 -17.77
N GLY A 74 2.57 3.65 -17.93
CA GLY A 74 3.44 2.56 -18.35
C GLY A 74 4.69 2.44 -17.48
N GLU A 75 5.84 2.25 -18.10
CA GLU A 75 7.13 2.15 -17.41
C GLU A 75 7.64 3.50 -16.88
N HIS A 76 7.09 4.62 -17.33
CA HIS A 76 7.48 5.96 -16.91
C HIS A 76 6.85 6.40 -15.58
N GLY A 77 5.91 5.62 -15.05
CA GLY A 77 5.29 5.87 -13.75
C GLY A 77 6.23 5.53 -12.59
N ILE A 78 6.19 6.35 -11.54
CA ILE A 78 6.84 6.06 -10.26
C ILE A 78 5.75 6.01 -9.19
N PHE A 79 5.65 4.88 -8.49
CA PHE A 79 4.72 4.75 -7.36
C PHE A 79 5.31 5.36 -6.09
N GLN A 80 4.51 6.14 -5.37
CA GLN A 80 4.87 6.75 -4.09
C GLN A 80 3.75 6.50 -3.07
N GLN A 81 4.13 6.24 -1.82
CA GLN A 81 3.22 6.17 -0.66
C GLN A 81 3.92 6.73 0.58
N ASP A 82 3.16 7.22 1.55
CA ASP A 82 3.68 7.81 2.79
C ASP A 82 4.26 6.76 3.75
N GLY A 83 4.93 7.24 4.82
CA GLY A 83 5.64 6.44 5.80
C GLY A 83 4.76 5.70 6.84
N ALA A 84 3.46 5.51 6.59
CA ALA A 84 2.59 4.80 7.53
C ALA A 84 3.09 3.36 7.81
N LYS A 85 2.89 2.86 9.06
CA LYS A 85 3.38 1.53 9.48
C LYS A 85 3.08 0.38 8.48
N PRO A 86 1.86 0.28 7.89
CA PRO A 86 1.58 -0.76 6.90
C PRO A 86 2.36 -0.60 5.59
N HIS A 87 2.73 0.63 5.23
CA HIS A 87 3.43 0.97 4.00
C HIS A 87 4.92 0.65 4.10
N VAL A 88 5.54 0.93 5.26
CA VAL A 88 6.96 0.66 5.51
C VAL A 88 7.26 -0.80 5.91
N HIS A 89 6.23 -1.63 6.10
CA HIS A 89 6.41 -3.04 6.41
C HIS A 89 7.13 -3.77 5.25
N HIS A 90 8.12 -4.61 5.57
CA HIS A 90 8.98 -5.27 4.56
C HIS A 90 8.19 -6.01 3.47
N LEU A 91 7.13 -6.75 3.82
CA LEU A 91 6.27 -7.42 2.83
C LEU A 91 5.59 -6.46 1.85
N THR A 92 5.23 -5.26 2.32
CA THR A 92 4.60 -4.24 1.45
C THR A 92 5.65 -3.61 0.54
N GLN A 93 6.85 -3.33 1.06
CA GLN A 93 7.97 -2.81 0.28
C GLN A 93 8.41 -3.80 -0.81
N GLU A 94 8.59 -5.08 -0.46
CA GLU A 94 8.92 -6.16 -1.42
C GLU A 94 7.84 -6.30 -2.51
N TRP A 95 6.56 -6.26 -2.12
CA TRP A 95 5.46 -6.30 -3.09
C TRP A 95 5.47 -5.10 -4.04
N CYS A 96 5.71 -3.88 -3.54
CA CYS A 96 5.77 -2.70 -4.41
C CYS A 96 6.96 -2.77 -5.37
N GLN A 97 8.13 -3.21 -4.90
CA GLN A 97 9.33 -3.38 -5.72
C GLN A 97 9.16 -4.45 -6.82
N ASP A 98 8.42 -5.52 -6.53
CA ASP A 98 8.12 -6.58 -7.52
C ASP A 98 7.07 -6.17 -8.56
N LYS A 99 6.15 -5.27 -8.19
CA LYS A 99 4.96 -4.96 -9.00
C LYS A 99 5.03 -3.68 -9.82
N PHE A 100 5.60 -2.62 -9.27
CA PHE A 100 5.71 -1.35 -9.98
C PHE A 100 7.04 -1.29 -10.75
N SER A 101 7.04 -0.70 -11.95
CA SER A 101 8.25 -0.48 -12.74
C SER A 101 9.26 0.41 -12.00
N SER A 102 8.75 1.39 -11.25
CA SER A 102 9.54 2.25 -10.37
C SER A 102 8.74 2.59 -9.11
N PHE A 103 9.44 2.65 -7.97
CA PHE A 103 8.84 2.81 -6.64
C PHE A 103 9.78 3.59 -5.73
N ILE A 104 9.25 4.61 -5.04
CA ILE A 104 9.97 5.30 -3.97
C ILE A 104 9.81 4.48 -2.68
N ASP A 105 10.87 3.80 -2.28
CA ASP A 105 10.86 2.99 -1.06
C ASP A 105 10.89 3.83 0.22
N LYS A 106 10.74 3.15 1.36
CA LYS A 106 10.69 3.76 2.69
C LYS A 106 11.92 4.58 3.08
N ASP A 107 13.08 4.33 2.47
CA ASP A 107 14.33 4.99 2.81
C ASP A 107 14.56 6.24 1.94
N HIS A 108 13.84 6.34 0.81
CA HIS A 108 13.89 7.49 -0.10
C HIS A 108 12.74 8.49 0.11
N TRP A 109 11.69 8.13 0.86
CA TRP A 109 10.63 9.06 1.24
C TRP A 109 10.84 9.58 2.68
N PRO A 110 10.98 10.90 2.90
CA PRO A 110 11.23 11.44 4.23
C PRO A 110 9.99 11.26 5.15
N PRO A 111 10.20 10.91 6.44
CA PRO A 111 9.10 10.81 7.39
C PRO A 111 8.45 12.18 7.61
N ASN A 112 7.17 12.19 8.02
CA ASN A 112 6.43 13.40 8.38
C ASN A 112 6.51 14.53 7.33
N SER A 113 6.44 14.21 6.04
CA SER A 113 6.63 15.18 4.96
C SER A 113 5.37 15.43 4.13
N PRO A 114 4.25 15.88 4.72
CA PRO A 114 3.04 16.21 3.97
C PRO A 114 3.29 17.36 2.98
N ASP A 115 4.26 18.23 3.25
CA ASP A 115 4.67 19.32 2.35
C ASP A 115 5.24 18.85 1.02
N LEU A 116 5.62 17.56 0.92
CA LEU A 116 6.14 16.93 -0.28
C LEU A 116 5.14 15.99 -0.95
N ASN A 117 3.98 15.69 -0.34
CA ASN A 117 2.97 14.82 -0.96
C ASN A 117 1.90 15.67 -1.67
N PRO A 118 1.76 15.60 -3.02
CA PRO A 118 0.75 16.36 -3.75
C PRO A 118 -0.69 16.10 -3.31
N LEU A 119 -0.96 14.90 -2.77
CA LEU A 119 -2.27 14.62 -2.19
C LEU A 119 -2.52 15.46 -0.93
N ASP A 120 -1.51 15.62 -0.08
CA ASP A 120 -1.62 16.29 1.22
C ASP A 120 -1.58 17.81 1.14
N TYR A 121 -0.70 18.38 0.33
CA TYR A 121 -0.59 19.85 0.24
C TYR A 121 -1.57 20.50 -0.75
N SER A 122 -2.35 19.72 -1.50
CA SER A 122 -3.24 20.25 -2.55
C SER A 122 -4.52 19.43 -2.71
N MET A 123 -4.45 18.18 -3.14
CA MET A 123 -5.65 17.50 -3.65
C MET A 123 -6.74 17.28 -2.58
N TRP A 124 -6.37 17.01 -1.32
CA TRP A 124 -7.36 16.87 -0.26
C TRP A 124 -8.13 18.17 0.02
N ASP A 125 -7.47 19.32 -0.07
CA ASP A 125 -8.13 20.63 0.08
C ASP A 125 -9.08 20.90 -1.09
N GLU A 126 -8.66 20.59 -2.32
CA GLU A 126 -9.50 20.70 -3.51
C GLU A 126 -10.77 19.85 -3.41
N PHE A 127 -10.65 18.60 -2.94
CA PHE A 127 -11.81 17.74 -2.72
C PHE A 127 -12.73 18.29 -1.63
N ALA A 128 -12.17 18.79 -0.52
CA ALA A 128 -12.94 19.35 0.58
C ALA A 128 -13.72 20.60 0.16
N ILE A 129 -13.14 21.45 -0.71
CA ILE A 129 -13.80 22.63 -1.29
C ILE A 129 -14.93 22.22 -2.24
N ALA A 130 -14.70 21.21 -3.07
CA ALA A 130 -15.66 20.77 -4.07
C ALA A 130 -16.86 20.00 -3.48
N ILE A 131 -16.72 19.35 -2.32
CA ILE A 131 -17.80 18.62 -1.65
C ILE A 131 -18.93 19.59 -1.23
N ASN A 132 -20.18 19.22 -1.56
CA ASN A 132 -21.33 19.93 -1.02
C ASN A 132 -21.68 19.40 0.38
N TRP A 133 -21.07 19.98 1.41
CA TRP A 133 -21.23 19.50 2.79
C TRP A 133 -22.68 19.51 3.30
N LYS A 134 -23.60 20.25 2.68
CA LYS A 134 -25.02 20.26 3.05
C LYS A 134 -25.75 18.96 2.70
N THR A 135 -25.24 18.18 1.73
CA THR A 135 -25.84 16.89 1.34
C THR A 135 -25.24 15.71 2.13
N VAL A 136 -24.15 15.94 2.88
CA VAL A 136 -23.43 14.91 3.61
C VAL A 136 -24.07 14.66 4.98
N ILE A 137 -24.96 13.66 5.04
CA ILE A 137 -25.63 13.24 6.29
C ILE A 137 -25.28 11.81 6.73
N SER A 138 -24.55 11.09 5.89
CA SER A 138 -24.17 9.70 6.12
C SER A 138 -22.85 9.37 5.43
N LYS A 139 -22.28 8.21 5.76
CA LYS A 139 -21.13 7.66 5.05
C LYS A 139 -21.40 7.47 3.55
N THR A 140 -22.61 7.07 3.18
CA THR A 140 -23.00 6.85 1.77
C THR A 140 -22.99 8.15 1.00
N THR A 141 -23.65 9.19 1.53
CA THR A 141 -23.68 10.51 0.90
C THR A 141 -22.30 11.17 0.85
N LEU A 142 -21.44 10.93 1.85
CA LEU A 142 -20.04 11.38 1.81
C LEU A 142 -19.27 10.72 0.65
N ILE A 143 -19.42 9.41 0.45
CA ILE A 143 -18.75 8.69 -0.64
C ILE A 143 -19.27 9.18 -2.00
N GLU A 144 -20.56 9.48 -2.12
CA GLU A 144 -21.16 10.02 -3.35
C GLU A 144 -20.63 11.42 -3.68
N GLU A 145 -20.63 12.32 -2.70
CA GLU A 145 -20.09 13.68 -2.86
C GLU A 145 -18.58 13.66 -3.14
N LEU A 146 -17.81 12.80 -2.48
CA LEU A 146 -16.37 12.67 -2.75
C LEU A 146 -16.13 12.16 -4.19
N LYS A 147 -16.90 11.18 -4.67
CA LYS A 147 -16.81 10.71 -6.05
C LYS A 147 -17.18 11.80 -7.06
N ARG A 148 -18.13 12.67 -6.74
CA ARG A 148 -18.49 13.83 -7.57
C ARG A 148 -17.35 14.85 -7.58
N ALA A 149 -16.85 15.25 -6.41
CA ALA A 149 -15.74 16.18 -6.25
C ALA A 149 -14.49 15.73 -7.03
N VAL A 150 -14.10 14.46 -6.92
CA VAL A 150 -12.97 13.90 -7.68
C VAL A 150 -13.14 14.03 -9.20
N LYS A 151 -14.37 13.92 -9.72
CA LYS A 151 -14.65 14.07 -11.16
C LYS A 151 -14.65 15.52 -11.64
N GLU A 152 -14.86 16.47 -10.74
CA GLU A 152 -14.94 17.89 -11.06
C GLU A 152 -13.58 18.60 -10.98
N ILE A 153 -12.57 17.98 -10.35
CA ILE A 153 -11.25 18.57 -10.30
C ILE A 153 -10.72 18.75 -11.72
N ARG A 154 -10.34 20.00 -12.02
CA ARG A 154 -9.79 20.37 -13.31
C ARG A 154 -8.40 19.77 -13.48
N GLN A 155 -8.10 19.29 -14.68
CA GLN A 155 -6.82 18.64 -14.97
C GLN A 155 -5.61 19.56 -14.74
N ASP A 156 -5.74 20.87 -14.97
CA ASP A 156 -4.68 21.84 -14.73
C ASP A 156 -4.29 21.92 -13.25
N VAL A 157 -5.24 21.78 -12.33
CA VAL A 157 -4.97 21.73 -10.88
C VAL A 157 -4.10 20.52 -10.52
N ILE A 158 -4.40 19.35 -11.09
CA ILE A 158 -3.60 18.12 -10.89
C ILE A 158 -2.18 18.30 -11.45
N LEU A 159 -2.06 18.86 -12.65
CA LEU A 159 -0.75 19.08 -13.27
C LEU A 159 0.08 20.13 -12.52
N GLN A 160 -0.57 21.19 -12.02
CA GLN A 160 0.07 22.22 -11.22
C GLN A 160 0.53 21.69 -9.86
N SER A 161 -0.26 20.84 -9.21
CA SER A 161 0.13 20.21 -7.93
C SER A 161 1.36 19.33 -8.13
N CYS A 162 1.39 18.50 -9.17
CA CYS A 162 2.57 17.69 -9.52
C CYS A 162 3.79 18.56 -9.88
N SER A 163 3.60 19.59 -10.71
CA SER A 163 4.71 20.47 -11.14
C SER A 163 5.31 21.27 -9.99
N SER A 164 4.53 21.54 -8.94
CA SER A 164 4.99 22.24 -7.74
C SER A 164 5.91 21.39 -6.85
N TRP A 165 5.95 20.07 -7.06
CA TRP A 165 6.69 19.14 -6.22
C TRP A 165 8.20 19.44 -6.18
N THR A 166 8.82 19.70 -7.34
CA THR A 166 10.27 19.99 -7.43
C THR A 166 10.63 21.31 -6.74
N ILE A 167 9.78 22.32 -6.86
CA ILE A 167 9.94 23.62 -6.18
C ILE A 167 9.81 23.43 -4.67
N ARG A 168 8.84 22.65 -4.20
CA ARG A 168 8.67 22.33 -2.78
C ARG A 168 9.88 21.59 -2.22
N LEU A 169 10.41 20.61 -2.96
CA LEU A 169 11.63 19.90 -2.58
C LEU A 169 12.84 20.85 -2.44
N GLN A 170 13.03 21.76 -3.39
CA GLN A 170 14.07 22.79 -3.31
C GLN A 170 13.88 23.73 -2.12
N ARG A 171 12.64 24.10 -1.79
CA ARG A 171 12.34 24.93 -0.62
C ARG A 171 12.64 24.20 0.68
N VAL A 172 12.29 22.92 0.80
CA VAL A 172 12.62 22.09 1.96
C VAL A 172 14.13 21.99 2.13
N LEU A 173 14.88 21.76 1.04
CA LEU A 173 16.35 21.76 1.08
C LEU A 173 16.94 23.10 1.53
N LYS A 174 16.42 24.23 1.02
CA LYS A 174 16.84 25.57 1.44
C LYS A 174 16.47 25.90 2.89
N ASN A 175 15.51 25.17 3.45
CA ASN A 175 15.04 25.32 4.82
C ASN A 175 15.62 24.23 5.73
N ASP A 176 16.76 23.63 5.36
CA ASP A 176 17.46 22.59 6.13
C ASP A 176 16.56 21.41 6.54
N GLY A 177 15.61 21.03 5.67
CA GLY A 177 14.66 19.94 5.92
C GLY A 177 13.46 20.32 6.79
N CYS A 178 13.32 21.58 7.21
CA CYS A 178 12.20 22.04 8.02
C CYS A 178 10.92 22.25 7.19
N TYR A 179 9.77 22.19 7.88
CA TYR A 179 8.44 22.37 7.28
C TYR A 179 8.33 23.66 6.47
N LEU A 180 7.52 23.61 5.41
CA LEU A 180 7.21 24.80 4.62
C LEU A 180 6.09 25.57 5.30
N ASN A 181 6.24 26.89 5.42
CA ASN A 181 5.14 27.74 5.86
C ASN A 181 4.01 27.68 4.82
N LYS A 182 2.77 27.51 5.31
CA LYS A 182 1.55 27.58 4.52
C LYS A 182 1.26 28.99 4.05
#